data_AF-A0A932G4F2-F1
#
_entry.id   AF-A0A932G4F2-F1
#
_cell.length_a   1.000
_cell.length_b   1.000
_cell.length_c   1.000
_cell.angle_alpha   90.00
_cell.angle_beta   90.00
_cell.angle_gamma   90.00
#
_symmetry.space_group_name_H-M   'P 1'
#
loop_
_entity.id
_entity.type
_entity.pdbx_description
1 polymer ?
#
loop_
_entity_poly.entity_id
_entity_poly.type
_entity_poly.pdbx_seq_one_letter_code
_entity_poly.pdbx_strand_id
1 'polypeptide(L)'
;MRSPAGCVAFPLLALFSCLPLEPTRQTPGIDAIEPEEAAAGQEVTLRGHDFGGRQGSSRVSFGAVTAGTALSWSDVEITLAVPEAEPGEVDVVVTVEGLKSAPVSFVIAAAPTPVIASIEPAGAAPGDLVTIAGSAFGSERGPQDTVIFADEVDAAGGISSWTDTAIQVSIPETAVSGNVVVSVAEVPSAPFYYTLAGDAPPDAGPDAAPDAPSGPTLGDVQTEVFTEHCAKQECHDSQTARSGLVLEPGLAYANLVNVASRERPAILRVVPGSAEDSYLFMKIARDLPPDGDRMPQSLPPLPDRLIELVRAWIDAGAAND
;
A
#
# COMPACT_ATOMS: atom_id res chain seq x y z
N MET A 1 41.44 89.89 23.11
CA MET A 1 42.23 89.10 24.07
C MET A 1 41.27 88.39 25.01
N ARG A 2 41.43 87.04 25.12
CA ARG A 2 41.06 86.08 26.17
C ARG A 2 39.77 86.25 27.04
N SER A 3 38.97 85.17 27.02
CA SER A 3 37.97 84.58 27.96
C SER A 3 38.22 84.74 29.48
N PRO A 4 37.33 84.33 30.44
CA PRO A 4 36.28 83.26 30.40
C PRO A 4 34.88 83.65 30.98
N ALA A 5 33.76 83.01 30.58
CA ALA A 5 33.20 81.70 30.97
C ALA A 5 32.77 81.57 32.45
N GLY A 6 31.47 81.44 32.69
CA GLY A 6 30.85 81.02 33.95
C GLY A 6 29.70 80.05 33.67
N CYS A 7 29.93 78.77 33.95
CA CYS A 7 28.92 77.70 33.91
C CYS A 7 27.93 77.85 35.07
N VAL A 8 26.64 77.66 34.80
CA VAL A 8 25.61 77.44 35.82
C VAL A 8 25.18 75.98 35.74
N ALA A 9 25.32 75.27 36.85
CA ALA A 9 24.99 73.85 36.97
C ALA A 9 23.48 73.65 37.16
N PHE A 10 22.88 72.72 36.40
CA PHE A 10 21.57 72.15 36.67
C PHE A 10 21.75 70.72 37.20
N PRO A 11 21.07 70.32 38.30
CA PRO A 11 21.13 68.94 38.77
C PRO A 11 20.24 68.09 37.88
N LEU A 12 20.85 67.15 37.15
CA LEU A 12 20.13 66.14 36.38
C LEU A 12 19.65 65.06 37.36
N LEU A 13 18.35 65.09 37.68
CA LEU A 13 17.68 64.02 38.41
C LEU A 13 17.65 62.80 37.48
N ALA A 14 18.53 61.82 37.72
CA ALA A 14 18.53 60.57 36.97
C ALA A 14 17.33 59.72 37.41
N LEU A 15 16.25 59.75 36.64
CA LEU A 15 15.20 58.74 36.68
C LEU A 15 15.81 57.43 36.19
N PHE A 16 16.13 56.52 37.11
CA PHE A 16 16.38 55.12 36.77
C PHE A 16 15.07 54.54 36.24
N SER A 17 14.93 54.55 34.91
CA SER A 17 13.88 53.80 34.22
C SER A 17 14.16 52.32 34.45
N CYS A 18 13.40 51.72 35.36
CA CYS A 18 13.33 50.28 35.52
C CYS A 18 12.58 49.76 34.27
N LEU A 19 13.32 49.54 33.18
CA LEU A 19 12.79 48.79 32.03
C LEU A 19 12.40 47.40 32.57
N PRO A 20 11.11 47.02 32.52
CA PRO A 20 10.73 45.67 32.88
C PRO A 20 11.47 44.71 31.94
N LEU A 21 12.16 43.72 32.50
CA LEU A 21 12.72 42.61 31.73
C LEU A 21 11.58 42.02 30.90
N GLU A 22 11.68 42.13 29.57
CA GLU A 22 10.75 41.46 28.69
C GLU A 22 10.88 39.94 28.96
N PRO A 23 9.80 39.23 29.33
CA PRO A 23 9.87 37.80 29.54
C PRO A 23 10.33 37.16 28.23
N THR A 24 11.44 36.42 28.27
CA THR A 24 11.92 35.65 27.13
C THR A 24 10.82 34.67 26.72
N ARG A 25 10.24 34.85 25.53
CA ARG A 25 9.30 33.87 24.96
C ARG A 25 10.03 32.52 24.87
N GLN A 26 9.65 31.56 25.72
CA GLN A 26 10.13 30.19 25.62
C GLN A 26 9.43 29.50 24.46
N THR A 27 10.22 28.86 23.58
CA THR A 27 9.69 28.03 22.50
C THR A 27 9.34 26.65 23.06
N PRO A 28 8.27 26.01 22.56
CA PRO A 28 7.98 24.62 22.92
C PRO A 28 9.14 23.69 22.54
N GLY A 29 9.31 22.59 23.27
CA GLY A 29 10.32 21.57 22.98
C GLY A 29 9.71 20.19 22.89
N ILE A 30 10.14 19.41 21.90
CA ILE A 30 9.79 17.99 21.76
C ILE A 30 11.01 17.19 22.21
N ASP A 31 10.83 16.36 23.24
CA ASP A 31 11.88 15.50 23.79
C ASP A 31 11.87 14.10 23.15
N ALA A 32 10.67 13.58 22.85
CA ALA A 32 10.48 12.27 22.22
C ALA A 32 9.15 12.16 21.47
N ILE A 33 9.11 11.28 20.47
CA ILE A 33 7.90 10.88 19.74
C ILE A 33 7.81 9.35 19.82
N GLU A 34 6.70 8.82 20.32
CA GLU A 34 6.49 7.38 20.47
C GLU A 34 5.18 6.93 19.80
N PRO A 35 5.23 5.95 18.88
CA PRO A 35 6.44 5.42 18.21
C PRO A 35 7.15 6.49 17.36
N GLU A 36 8.42 6.27 16.97
CA GLU A 36 9.19 7.17 16.07
C GLU A 36 8.81 6.99 14.58
N GLU A 37 8.00 5.98 14.28
CA GLU A 37 7.45 5.66 12.96
C GLU A 37 6.00 5.18 13.10
N ALA A 38 5.10 5.71 12.28
CA ALA A 38 3.72 5.21 12.17
C ALA A 38 3.10 5.59 10.82
N ALA A 39 2.11 4.82 10.36
CA ALA A 39 1.34 5.13 9.17
C ALA A 39 0.31 6.24 9.44
N ALA A 40 -0.20 6.86 8.38
CA ALA A 40 -1.30 7.82 8.49
C ALA A 40 -2.50 7.24 9.27
N GLY A 41 -3.14 8.06 10.08
CA GLY A 41 -4.24 7.68 10.96
C GLY A 41 -3.84 6.99 12.27
N GLN A 42 -2.61 6.45 12.39
CA GLN A 42 -2.15 5.82 13.64
C GLN A 42 -1.85 6.86 14.72
N GLU A 43 -2.07 6.49 15.97
CA GLU A 43 -1.81 7.33 17.14
C GLU A 43 -0.30 7.42 17.44
N VAL A 44 0.16 8.63 17.73
CA VAL A 44 1.50 8.91 18.24
C VAL A 44 1.43 9.83 19.46
N THR A 45 2.37 9.66 20.38
CA THR A 45 2.53 10.49 21.58
C THR A 45 3.82 11.31 21.51
N LEU A 46 3.70 12.63 21.60
CA LEU A 46 4.81 13.56 21.69
C LEU A 46 5.00 13.93 23.16
N ARG A 47 6.18 13.65 23.72
CA ARG A 47 6.60 14.09 25.06
C ARG A 47 7.50 15.32 24.93
N GLY A 48 7.34 16.29 25.83
CA GLY A 48 8.11 17.51 25.77
C GLY A 48 7.77 18.52 26.86
N HIS A 49 7.89 19.81 26.52
CA HIS A 49 7.66 20.91 27.44
C HIS A 49 7.13 22.17 26.74
N ASP A 50 6.46 23.03 27.52
CA ASP A 50 5.88 24.31 27.09
C ASP A 50 4.83 24.18 25.96
N PHE A 51 4.11 23.05 25.90
CA PHE A 51 3.02 22.84 24.93
C PHE A 51 1.73 23.58 25.31
N GLY A 52 1.61 24.03 26.56
CA GLY A 52 0.40 24.58 27.13
C GLY A 52 -0.64 23.50 27.50
N GLY A 53 -1.55 23.81 28.42
CA GLY A 53 -2.51 22.83 28.95
C GLY A 53 -3.66 22.42 28.01
N ARG A 54 -3.73 22.95 26.78
CA ARG A 54 -4.75 22.62 25.77
C ARG A 54 -4.28 23.04 24.37
N GLN A 55 -4.78 22.37 23.33
CA GLN A 55 -4.42 22.69 21.94
C GLN A 55 -4.77 24.13 21.56
N GLY A 56 -6.04 24.56 21.67
CA GLY A 56 -6.43 25.93 21.30
C GLY A 56 -6.05 26.29 19.86
N SER A 57 -5.21 27.32 19.69
CA SER A 57 -4.65 27.71 18.38
C SER A 57 -3.27 27.08 18.09
N SER A 58 -2.75 26.30 19.03
CA SER A 58 -1.53 25.52 18.84
C SER A 58 -1.76 24.38 17.85
N ARG A 59 -0.71 23.95 17.18
CA ARG A 59 -0.77 22.92 16.14
C ARG A 59 0.50 22.06 16.14
N VAL A 60 0.35 20.83 15.69
CA VAL A 60 1.47 19.93 15.36
C VAL A 60 1.52 19.81 13.85
N SER A 61 2.71 19.86 13.25
CA SER A 61 2.91 19.63 11.81
C SER A 61 3.91 18.51 11.58
N PHE A 62 3.60 17.64 10.62
CA PHE A 62 4.46 16.60 10.07
C PHE A 62 4.90 17.07 8.68
N GLY A 63 6.13 17.59 8.58
CA GLY A 63 6.62 18.25 7.38
C GLY A 63 5.74 19.45 6.99
N ALA A 64 5.15 19.40 5.80
CA ALA A 64 4.26 20.44 5.29
C ALA A 64 2.80 20.31 5.76
N VAL A 65 2.42 19.15 6.31
CA VAL A 65 1.04 18.84 6.67
C VAL A 65 0.80 19.17 8.15
N THR A 66 -0.27 19.92 8.43
CA THR A 66 -0.69 20.20 9.81
C THR A 66 -1.64 19.11 10.27
N ALA A 67 -1.34 18.48 11.41
CA ALA A 67 -2.21 17.48 12.00
C ALA A 67 -3.51 18.09 12.52
N GLY A 68 -4.55 17.26 12.60
CA GLY A 68 -5.88 17.66 13.03
C GLY A 68 -5.99 17.96 14.53
N THR A 69 -7.20 17.80 15.06
CA THR A 69 -7.45 17.89 16.50
C THR A 69 -6.70 16.76 17.21
N ALA A 70 -5.94 17.11 18.24
CA ALA A 70 -5.26 16.12 19.08
C ALA A 70 -6.28 15.31 19.89
N LEU A 71 -6.00 14.03 20.09
CA LEU A 71 -6.78 13.13 20.95
C LEU A 71 -6.67 13.55 22.41
N SER A 72 -5.47 13.97 22.83
CA SER A 72 -5.23 14.63 24.11
C SER A 72 -4.10 15.64 24.03
N TRP A 73 -4.16 16.67 24.86
CA TRP A 73 -3.15 17.73 24.91
C TRP A 73 -2.92 18.18 26.34
N SER A 74 -1.65 18.25 26.74
CA SER A 74 -1.19 18.81 28.00
C SER A 74 0.11 19.59 27.77
N ASP A 75 0.64 20.21 28.82
CA ASP A 75 1.85 21.01 28.73
C ASP A 75 3.11 20.20 28.40
N VAL A 76 3.08 18.89 28.65
CA VAL A 76 4.24 17.98 28.53
C VAL A 76 3.99 16.76 27.64
N GLU A 77 2.76 16.59 27.15
CA GLU A 77 2.36 15.41 26.38
C GLU A 77 1.22 15.76 25.41
N ILE A 78 1.36 15.39 24.15
CA ILE A 78 0.32 15.50 23.12
C ILE A 78 0.13 14.13 22.48
N THR A 79 -1.10 13.65 22.42
CA THR A 79 -1.46 12.43 21.70
C THR A 79 -2.35 12.79 20.53
N LEU A 80 -2.00 12.34 19.34
CA LEU A 80 -2.73 12.66 18.10
C LEU A 80 -2.54 11.57 17.05
N ALA A 81 -3.43 11.53 16.06
CA ALA A 81 -3.25 10.71 14.88
C ALA A 81 -2.26 11.37 13.90
N VAL A 82 -1.40 10.58 13.27
CA VAL A 82 -0.56 11.02 12.15
C VAL A 82 -1.49 11.47 11.02
N PRO A 83 -1.30 12.68 10.46
CA PRO A 83 -2.15 13.17 9.39
C PRO A 83 -1.95 12.39 8.08
N GLU A 84 -2.95 12.45 7.21
CA GLU A 84 -2.83 11.97 5.83
C GLU A 84 -1.73 12.75 5.09
N ALA A 85 -0.64 12.05 4.77
CA ALA A 85 0.54 12.58 4.11
C ALA A 85 1.30 11.45 3.41
N GLU A 86 2.12 11.82 2.42
CA GLU A 86 2.98 10.87 1.70
C GLU A 86 3.97 10.18 2.65
N PRO A 87 4.21 8.86 2.50
CA PRO A 87 5.20 8.14 3.28
C PRO A 87 6.62 8.71 3.12
N GLY A 88 7.39 8.67 4.20
CA GLY A 88 8.79 9.11 4.22
C GLY A 88 9.21 9.83 5.50
N GLU A 89 10.48 10.24 5.54
CA GLU A 89 11.04 11.00 6.65
C GLU A 89 10.54 12.46 6.62
N VAL A 90 10.05 12.95 7.75
CA VAL A 90 9.51 14.30 7.92
C VAL A 90 9.98 14.93 9.23
N ASP A 91 10.02 16.26 9.24
CA ASP A 91 10.23 17.03 10.46
C ASP A 91 8.90 17.25 11.20
N VAL A 92 8.83 16.83 12.46
CA VAL A 92 7.70 17.13 13.36
C VAL A 92 7.99 18.40 14.14
N VAL A 93 7.04 19.34 14.11
CA VAL A 93 7.14 20.63 14.79
C VAL A 93 5.85 20.94 15.54
N VAL A 94 5.98 21.29 16.82
CA VAL A 94 4.89 21.84 17.63
C VAL A 94 4.96 23.36 17.56
N THR A 95 3.85 24.01 17.20
CA THR A 95 3.73 25.48 17.22
C THR A 95 2.74 25.91 18.29
N VAL A 96 3.19 26.70 19.27
CA VAL A 96 2.38 27.25 20.36
C VAL A 96 2.44 28.77 20.29
N GLU A 97 1.28 29.43 20.19
CA GLU A 97 1.19 30.91 20.12
C GLU A 97 2.12 31.57 19.06
N GLY A 98 2.34 30.85 17.95
CA GLY A 98 3.20 31.27 16.84
C GLY A 98 4.70 30.95 17.01
N LEU A 99 5.11 30.40 18.16
CA LEU A 99 6.47 29.91 18.41
C LEU A 99 6.60 28.45 18.00
N LYS A 100 7.61 28.13 17.19
CA LYS A 100 7.90 26.76 16.75
C LYS A 100 8.92 26.11 17.66
N SER A 101 8.77 24.81 17.90
CA SER A 101 9.82 23.97 18.47
C SER A 101 10.98 23.78 17.49
N ALA A 102 12.09 23.23 17.99
CA ALA A 102 13.05 22.56 17.10
C ALA A 102 12.35 21.37 16.40
N PRO A 103 12.72 21.06 15.15
CA PRO A 103 12.19 19.88 14.45
C PRO A 103 12.74 18.59 15.06
N VAL A 104 11.91 17.57 15.11
CA VAL A 104 12.29 16.18 15.46
C VAL A 104 11.93 15.29 14.27
N SER A 105 12.87 14.45 13.83
CA SER A 105 12.63 13.54 12.71
C SER A 105 11.63 12.45 13.10
N PHE A 106 10.75 12.11 12.17
CA PHE A 106 9.74 11.07 12.29
C PHE A 106 9.57 10.41 10.91
N VAL A 107 9.24 9.12 10.89
CA VAL A 107 8.94 8.41 9.64
C VAL A 107 7.45 8.16 9.51
N ILE A 108 6.84 8.73 8.46
CA ILE A 108 5.49 8.33 8.07
C ILE A 108 5.62 7.01 7.31
N ALA A 109 5.15 5.93 7.93
CA ALA A 109 5.21 4.59 7.33
C ALA A 109 4.23 4.49 6.15
N ALA A 110 4.60 3.69 5.15
CA ALA A 110 3.67 3.33 4.09
C ALA A 110 2.55 2.45 4.66
N ALA A 111 1.29 2.73 4.27
CA ALA A 111 0.18 1.86 4.60
C ALA A 111 0.41 0.45 4.02
N PRO A 112 0.03 -0.62 4.74
CA PRO A 112 0.19 -1.97 4.23
C PRO A 112 -0.68 -2.17 2.98
N THR A 113 -0.15 -2.87 1.98
CA THR A 113 -0.92 -3.22 0.79
C THR A 113 -1.91 -4.34 1.11
N PRO A 114 -3.22 -4.16 0.89
CA PRO A 114 -4.20 -5.22 1.11
C PRO A 114 -3.95 -6.39 0.16
N VAL A 115 -4.24 -7.60 0.62
CA VAL A 115 -4.06 -8.83 -0.17
C VAL A 115 -5.35 -9.62 -0.15
N ILE A 116 -5.87 -9.96 -1.33
CA ILE A 116 -6.96 -10.93 -1.50
C ILE A 116 -6.33 -12.32 -1.63
N ALA A 117 -6.64 -13.21 -0.70
CA ALA A 117 -6.19 -14.59 -0.72
C ALA A 117 -7.21 -15.51 -1.42
N SER A 118 -8.51 -15.30 -1.18
CA SER A 118 -9.59 -16.06 -1.83
C SER A 118 -10.91 -15.31 -1.80
N ILE A 119 -11.85 -15.73 -2.66
CA ILE A 119 -13.24 -15.27 -2.67
C ILE A 119 -14.14 -16.51 -2.71
N GLU A 120 -15.00 -16.67 -1.71
CA GLU A 120 -15.82 -17.87 -1.49
C GLU A 120 -17.32 -17.52 -1.34
N PRO A 121 -18.25 -18.27 -1.95
CA PRO A 121 -18.00 -19.42 -2.80
C PRO A 121 -17.36 -19.03 -4.14
N ALA A 122 -16.57 -19.92 -4.71
CA ALA A 122 -16.10 -19.76 -6.09
C ALA A 122 -17.28 -19.88 -7.05
N GLY A 123 -17.48 -18.90 -7.95
CA GLY A 123 -18.57 -18.97 -8.94
C GLY A 123 -19.96 -18.65 -8.40
N ALA A 124 -20.13 -17.57 -7.63
CA ALA A 124 -21.44 -17.09 -7.18
C ALA A 124 -22.11 -16.22 -8.26
N ALA A 125 -23.44 -16.14 -8.24
CA ALA A 125 -24.21 -15.33 -9.18
C ALA A 125 -24.27 -13.86 -8.71
N PRO A 126 -24.51 -12.89 -9.61
CA PRO A 126 -24.88 -11.53 -9.20
C PRO A 126 -25.99 -11.52 -8.15
N GLY A 127 -25.82 -10.70 -7.11
CA GLY A 127 -26.70 -10.62 -5.93
C GLY A 127 -26.31 -11.56 -4.78
N ASP A 128 -25.59 -12.66 -5.04
CA ASP A 128 -25.17 -13.59 -3.99
C ASP A 128 -24.09 -13.00 -3.09
N LEU A 129 -24.05 -13.46 -1.83
CA LEU A 129 -23.05 -13.06 -0.86
C LEU A 129 -21.77 -13.88 -1.05
N VAL A 130 -20.63 -13.19 -1.15
CA VAL A 130 -19.29 -13.78 -1.10
C VAL A 130 -18.50 -13.28 0.10
N THR A 131 -17.55 -14.09 0.55
CA THR A 131 -16.53 -13.73 1.54
C THR A 131 -15.18 -13.60 0.82
N ILE A 132 -14.64 -12.40 0.83
CA ILE A 132 -13.28 -12.11 0.39
C ILE A 132 -12.36 -12.29 1.60
N ALA A 133 -11.53 -13.34 1.60
CA ALA A 133 -10.55 -13.59 2.66
C ALA A 133 -9.18 -13.03 2.25
N GLY A 134 -8.43 -12.52 3.22
CA GLY A 134 -7.18 -11.84 2.93
C GLY A 134 -6.45 -11.29 4.15
N SER A 135 -5.71 -10.21 3.95
CA SER A 135 -4.96 -9.52 5.00
C SER A 135 -4.83 -8.03 4.70
N ALA A 136 -4.57 -7.24 5.75
CA ALA A 136 -4.39 -5.79 5.66
C ALA A 136 -5.63 -5.07 5.12
N PHE A 137 -6.82 -5.61 5.41
CA PHE A 137 -8.08 -4.91 5.13
C PHE A 137 -8.43 -3.88 6.20
N GLY A 138 -7.80 -3.94 7.38
CA GLY A 138 -8.15 -3.10 8.53
C GLY A 138 -9.34 -3.66 9.31
N SER A 139 -9.42 -3.33 10.61
CA SER A 139 -10.42 -3.90 11.52
C SER A 139 -11.85 -3.45 11.25
N GLU A 140 -12.02 -2.32 10.55
CA GLU A 140 -13.31 -1.73 10.19
C GLU A 140 -13.19 -1.06 8.82
N ARG A 141 -14.32 -0.91 8.12
CA ARG A 141 -14.36 -0.24 6.82
C ARG A 141 -14.24 1.29 6.99
N GLY A 142 -13.22 1.88 6.39
CA GLY A 142 -13.05 3.32 6.24
C GLY A 142 -13.95 3.95 5.17
N PRO A 143 -14.13 5.27 5.18
CA PRO A 143 -14.99 5.98 4.21
C PRO A 143 -14.48 5.94 2.77
N GLN A 144 -13.18 5.70 2.57
CA GLN A 144 -12.54 5.57 1.25
C GLN A 144 -12.34 4.11 0.82
N ASP A 145 -12.70 3.14 1.67
CA ASP A 145 -12.44 1.74 1.38
C ASP A 145 -13.50 1.18 0.43
N THR A 146 -13.02 0.52 -0.61
CA THR A 146 -13.83 0.03 -1.73
C THR A 146 -13.56 -1.44 -2.05
N VAL A 147 -14.57 -2.08 -2.63
CA VAL A 147 -14.43 -3.38 -3.29
C VAL A 147 -14.98 -3.19 -4.70
N ILE A 148 -14.11 -3.33 -5.70
CA ILE A 148 -14.45 -3.14 -7.11
C ILE A 148 -14.45 -4.51 -7.79
N PHE A 149 -15.55 -4.87 -8.43
CA PHE A 149 -15.68 -6.06 -9.27
C PHE A 149 -15.56 -5.68 -10.75
N ALA A 150 -14.98 -6.58 -11.56
CA ALA A 150 -14.85 -6.44 -13.01
C ALA A 150 -14.26 -5.07 -13.42
N ASP A 151 -13.21 -4.64 -12.72
CA ASP A 151 -12.44 -3.40 -12.94
C ASP A 151 -13.20 -2.05 -12.79
N GLU A 152 -14.55 -2.03 -12.76
CA GLU A 152 -15.31 -0.77 -12.69
C GLU A 152 -16.55 -0.78 -11.76
N VAL A 153 -17.01 -1.95 -11.28
CA VAL A 153 -18.28 -2.05 -10.54
C VAL A 153 -18.05 -1.99 -9.04
N ASP A 154 -18.28 -0.82 -8.44
CA ASP A 154 -18.20 -0.62 -6.99
C ASP A 154 -19.30 -1.41 -6.25
N ALA A 155 -18.88 -2.29 -5.34
CA ALA A 155 -19.73 -3.10 -4.49
C ALA A 155 -20.00 -2.47 -3.11
N ALA A 156 -19.71 -1.17 -2.91
CA ALA A 156 -19.89 -0.46 -1.65
C ALA A 156 -21.27 -0.64 -0.98
N GLY A 157 -22.34 -0.79 -1.77
CA GLY A 157 -23.71 -1.01 -1.29
C GLY A 157 -24.03 -2.46 -0.87
N GLY A 158 -23.18 -3.42 -1.25
CA GLY A 158 -23.34 -4.84 -0.93
C GLY A 158 -22.52 -5.31 0.28
N ILE A 159 -21.64 -4.46 0.83
CA ILE A 159 -20.74 -4.84 1.94
C ILE A 159 -21.57 -4.98 3.23
N SER A 160 -21.56 -6.18 3.81
CA SER A 160 -22.30 -6.52 5.03
C SER A 160 -21.42 -6.66 6.27
N SER A 161 -20.14 -7.00 6.09
CA SER A 161 -19.14 -6.97 7.18
C SER A 161 -17.72 -6.74 6.64
N TRP A 162 -16.87 -6.19 7.51
CA TRP A 162 -15.49 -5.87 7.21
C TRP A 162 -14.62 -6.13 8.45
N THR A 163 -13.52 -6.84 8.25
CA THR A 163 -12.50 -7.14 9.27
C THR A 163 -11.15 -7.21 8.58
N ASP A 164 -10.07 -7.25 9.36
CA ASP A 164 -8.71 -7.22 8.81
C ASP A 164 -8.39 -8.38 7.86
N THR A 165 -9.11 -9.49 7.99
CA THR A 165 -8.87 -10.73 7.23
C THR A 165 -10.06 -11.21 6.41
N ALA A 166 -11.21 -10.54 6.50
CA ALA A 166 -12.42 -10.95 5.80
C ALA A 166 -13.37 -9.79 5.51
N ILE A 167 -13.90 -9.74 4.29
CA ILE A 167 -14.96 -8.83 3.85
C ILE A 167 -16.12 -9.67 3.33
N GLN A 168 -17.32 -9.48 3.86
CA GLN A 168 -18.53 -10.06 3.27
C GLN A 168 -19.23 -9.02 2.41
N VAL A 169 -19.49 -9.37 1.15
CA VAL A 169 -20.03 -8.45 0.15
C VAL A 169 -20.93 -9.19 -0.82
N SER A 170 -22.08 -8.62 -1.15
CA SER A 170 -22.92 -9.11 -2.24
C SER A 170 -22.34 -8.72 -3.59
N ILE A 171 -22.28 -9.67 -4.52
CA ILE A 171 -21.84 -9.41 -5.90
C ILE A 171 -22.82 -8.40 -6.53
N PRO A 172 -22.33 -7.29 -7.12
CA PRO A 172 -23.20 -6.34 -7.80
C PRO A 172 -24.01 -6.99 -8.93
N GLU A 173 -25.27 -6.59 -9.09
CA GLU A 173 -26.20 -7.11 -10.12
C GLU A 173 -25.67 -6.95 -11.56
N THR A 174 -24.80 -5.98 -11.78
CA THR A 174 -24.20 -5.68 -13.10
C THR A 174 -22.77 -6.19 -13.24
N ALA A 175 -22.26 -6.94 -12.27
CA ALA A 175 -20.93 -7.51 -12.36
C ALA A 175 -20.87 -8.56 -13.49
N VAL A 176 -19.71 -8.65 -14.13
CA VAL A 176 -19.32 -9.74 -15.03
C VAL A 176 -18.10 -10.45 -14.43
N SER A 177 -17.72 -11.61 -14.97
CA SER A 177 -16.44 -12.22 -14.58
C SER A 177 -15.26 -11.28 -14.87
N GLY A 178 -14.33 -11.17 -13.92
CA GLY A 178 -13.23 -10.22 -14.02
C GLY A 178 -12.49 -10.02 -12.71
N ASN A 179 -11.61 -9.03 -12.68
CA ASN A 179 -10.80 -8.74 -11.49
C ASN A 179 -11.63 -8.14 -10.37
N VAL A 180 -11.34 -8.59 -9.16
CA VAL A 180 -11.79 -7.99 -7.91
C VAL A 180 -10.61 -7.30 -7.25
N VAL A 181 -10.79 -6.03 -6.88
CA VAL A 181 -9.79 -5.23 -6.17
C VAL A 181 -10.40 -4.72 -4.88
N VAL A 182 -9.68 -4.89 -3.77
CA VAL A 182 -10.00 -4.26 -2.49
C VAL A 182 -9.04 -3.08 -2.33
N SER A 183 -9.57 -1.88 -2.09
CA SER A 183 -8.73 -0.71 -1.77
C SER A 183 -8.97 -0.28 -0.34
N VAL A 184 -7.89 -0.09 0.42
CA VAL A 184 -7.89 0.33 1.82
C VAL A 184 -7.03 1.58 1.94
N ALA A 185 -7.58 2.67 2.47
CA ALA A 185 -6.88 3.96 2.56
C ALA A 185 -6.18 4.34 1.23
N GLU A 186 -6.91 4.21 0.13
CA GLU A 186 -6.43 4.48 -1.25
C GLU A 186 -5.30 3.57 -1.76
N VAL A 187 -4.90 2.54 -0.99
CA VAL A 187 -3.95 1.51 -1.43
C VAL A 187 -4.72 0.32 -2.01
N PRO A 188 -4.63 0.05 -3.33
CA PRO A 188 -5.29 -1.08 -3.95
C PRO A 188 -4.56 -2.39 -3.67
N SER A 189 -5.31 -3.48 -3.57
CA SER A 189 -4.76 -4.84 -3.60
C SER A 189 -4.27 -5.17 -4.99
N ALA A 190 -3.46 -6.23 -5.11
CA ALA A 190 -3.37 -6.91 -6.39
C ALA A 190 -4.78 -7.39 -6.81
N PRO A 191 -5.13 -7.32 -8.10
CA PRO A 191 -6.41 -7.82 -8.58
C PRO A 191 -6.49 -9.35 -8.37
N PHE A 192 -7.69 -9.81 -8.01
CA PHE A 192 -8.02 -11.22 -7.89
C PHE A 192 -9.08 -11.57 -8.94
N TYR A 193 -8.76 -12.41 -9.92
CA TYR A 193 -9.73 -12.78 -10.94
C TYR A 193 -10.84 -13.67 -10.35
N TYR A 194 -12.08 -13.26 -10.53
CA TYR A 194 -13.26 -13.99 -10.05
C TYR A 194 -14.22 -14.28 -11.21
N THR A 195 -14.55 -15.56 -11.39
CA THR A 195 -15.53 -16.03 -12.37
C THR A 195 -16.91 -16.10 -11.72
N LEU A 196 -17.93 -15.51 -12.33
CA LEU A 196 -19.32 -15.59 -11.88
C LEU A 196 -19.96 -16.93 -12.26
N ALA A 197 -21.01 -17.31 -11.53
CA ALA A 197 -21.84 -18.46 -11.89
C ALA A 197 -22.37 -18.33 -13.33
N GLY A 198 -22.10 -19.32 -14.18
CA GLY A 198 -22.61 -19.35 -15.56
C GLY A 198 -21.72 -18.67 -16.62
N ASP A 199 -20.69 -17.94 -16.19
CA ASP A 199 -19.63 -17.39 -17.06
C ASP A 199 -18.42 -18.31 -17.16
N ALA A 200 -18.52 -19.54 -16.63
CA ALA A 200 -17.50 -20.57 -16.83
C ALA A 200 -17.19 -20.70 -18.34
N PRO A 201 -15.92 -20.93 -18.72
CA PRO A 201 -15.56 -21.11 -20.12
C PRO A 201 -16.50 -22.14 -20.77
N PRO A 202 -16.89 -21.96 -22.05
CA PRO A 202 -18.03 -22.62 -22.70
C PRO A 202 -17.98 -24.16 -22.85
N ASP A 203 -17.15 -24.86 -22.06
CA ASP A 203 -17.04 -26.33 -22.06
C ASP A 203 -17.30 -27.00 -20.68
N ALA A 204 -17.78 -26.26 -19.67
CA ALA A 204 -18.29 -26.87 -18.44
C ALA A 204 -19.77 -27.30 -18.61
N GLY A 205 -19.99 -28.46 -19.23
CA GLY A 205 -21.33 -29.06 -19.37
C GLY A 205 -22.01 -29.38 -18.02
N PRO A 206 -23.34 -29.62 -18.00
CA PRO A 206 -24.16 -29.63 -16.78
C PRO A 206 -24.01 -30.85 -15.85
N ASP A 207 -22.91 -31.60 -15.92
CA ASP A 207 -22.73 -32.90 -15.24
C ASP A 207 -21.46 -32.99 -14.35
N ALA A 208 -20.91 -31.87 -13.86
CA ALA A 208 -19.67 -31.90 -13.07
C ALA A 208 -19.86 -31.58 -11.58
N ALA A 209 -19.82 -32.64 -10.75
CA ALA A 209 -19.24 -32.64 -9.40
C ALA A 209 -18.85 -34.08 -9.02
N PRO A 210 -17.81 -34.35 -8.20
CA PRO A 210 -16.59 -33.59 -7.91
C PRO A 210 -15.35 -34.44 -8.26
N ASP A 211 -14.62 -34.07 -9.31
CA ASP A 211 -13.22 -34.48 -9.50
C ASP A 211 -12.51 -33.31 -10.23
N ALA A 212 -11.28 -33.01 -9.81
CA ALA A 212 -10.45 -31.86 -10.18
C ALA A 212 -10.29 -31.61 -11.70
N PRO A 213 -9.86 -30.41 -12.15
CA PRO A 213 -10.03 -29.95 -13.53
C PRO A 213 -9.17 -30.75 -14.51
N SER A 214 -9.70 -31.04 -15.69
CA SER A 214 -9.03 -31.75 -16.79
C SER A 214 -8.05 -30.87 -17.60
N GLY A 215 -7.47 -29.86 -16.96
CA GLY A 215 -6.51 -28.92 -17.54
C GLY A 215 -5.12 -29.06 -16.93
N PRO A 216 -4.09 -28.46 -17.54
CA PRO A 216 -2.74 -28.50 -16.99
C PRO A 216 -2.66 -27.74 -15.67
N THR A 217 -1.92 -28.31 -14.72
CA THR A 217 -1.77 -27.75 -13.38
C THR A 217 -0.50 -26.91 -13.24
N LEU A 218 -0.35 -26.21 -12.10
CA LEU A 218 0.94 -25.57 -11.80
C LEU A 218 2.04 -26.64 -11.70
N GLY A 219 1.75 -27.83 -11.16
CA GLY A 219 2.67 -28.97 -11.20
C GLY A 219 3.20 -29.30 -12.60
N ASP A 220 2.32 -29.33 -13.62
CA ASP A 220 2.72 -29.56 -15.02
C ASP A 220 3.61 -28.41 -15.54
N VAL A 221 3.22 -27.16 -15.33
CA VAL A 221 4.01 -25.99 -15.74
C VAL A 221 5.35 -25.95 -15.02
N GLN A 222 5.37 -26.28 -13.73
CA GLN A 222 6.56 -26.29 -12.90
C GLN A 222 7.56 -27.32 -13.43
N THR A 223 7.09 -28.55 -13.67
CA THR A 223 7.96 -29.65 -14.08
C THR A 223 8.40 -29.53 -15.53
N GLU A 224 7.52 -29.14 -16.44
CA GLU A 224 7.82 -29.11 -17.88
C GLU A 224 8.42 -27.79 -18.36
N VAL A 225 8.14 -26.67 -17.69
CA VAL A 225 8.55 -25.33 -18.14
C VAL A 225 9.52 -24.68 -17.16
N PHE A 226 9.09 -24.42 -15.92
CA PHE A 226 9.87 -23.60 -15.00
C PHE A 226 11.18 -24.27 -14.60
N THR A 227 11.11 -25.51 -14.12
CA THR A 227 12.27 -26.28 -13.72
C THR A 227 13.17 -26.57 -14.91
N GLU A 228 12.61 -26.88 -16.08
CA GLU A 228 13.41 -27.32 -17.21
C GLU A 228 14.03 -26.19 -18.05
N HIS A 229 13.44 -25.00 -18.02
CA HIS A 229 13.82 -23.93 -18.94
C HIS A 229 14.04 -22.55 -18.30
N CYS A 230 13.53 -22.29 -17.08
CA CYS A 230 13.54 -20.95 -16.49
C CYS A 230 14.41 -20.86 -15.22
N ALA A 231 14.30 -21.82 -14.31
CA ALA A 231 15.07 -21.92 -13.07
C ALA A 231 16.36 -22.74 -13.27
N LYS A 232 17.08 -22.50 -14.38
CA LYS A 232 18.37 -23.12 -14.69
C LYS A 232 19.43 -22.08 -14.96
N GLN A 233 20.68 -22.47 -14.72
CA GLN A 233 21.88 -21.72 -15.12
C GLN A 233 21.83 -20.25 -14.66
N GLU A 234 21.52 -19.99 -13.39
CA GLU A 234 21.55 -18.64 -12.80
C GLU A 234 20.52 -17.66 -13.39
N CYS A 235 19.42 -18.16 -13.97
CA CYS A 235 18.39 -17.29 -14.56
C CYS A 235 17.24 -16.97 -13.60
N HIS A 236 16.43 -17.92 -13.14
CA HIS A 236 15.34 -17.64 -12.16
C HIS A 236 15.34 -18.62 -10.99
N ASP A 237 16.53 -18.97 -10.51
CA ASP A 237 16.71 -19.78 -9.28
C ASP A 237 16.84 -18.90 -8.03
N SER A 238 16.84 -19.51 -6.84
CA SER A 238 16.96 -18.80 -5.56
C SER A 238 18.31 -18.13 -5.34
N GLN A 239 19.35 -18.49 -6.09
CA GLN A 239 20.67 -17.90 -5.93
C GLN A 239 20.78 -16.58 -6.67
N THR A 240 20.24 -16.51 -7.90
CA THR A 240 20.34 -15.31 -8.73
C THR A 240 19.09 -14.45 -8.66
N ALA A 241 17.91 -15.05 -8.49
CA ALA A 241 16.62 -14.38 -8.38
C ALA A 241 16.47 -13.22 -9.39
N ARG A 242 16.79 -13.47 -10.67
CA ARG A 242 16.93 -12.39 -11.65
C ARG A 242 15.64 -11.62 -11.80
N SER A 243 15.75 -10.29 -11.75
CA SER A 243 14.60 -9.39 -11.70
C SER A 243 13.63 -9.73 -10.55
N GLY A 244 14.16 -10.21 -9.41
CA GLY A 244 13.40 -10.58 -8.21
C GLY A 244 12.41 -11.72 -8.44
N LEU A 245 12.70 -12.65 -9.35
CA LEU A 245 11.82 -13.77 -9.69
C LEU A 245 12.53 -15.09 -9.41
N VAL A 246 11.90 -15.93 -8.57
CA VAL A 246 12.34 -17.30 -8.27
C VAL A 246 11.25 -18.28 -8.69
N LEU A 247 11.60 -19.23 -9.56
CA LEU A 247 10.69 -20.20 -10.18
C LEU A 247 10.98 -21.65 -9.76
N GLU A 248 11.70 -21.83 -8.66
CA GLU A 248 11.93 -23.16 -8.10
C GLU A 248 10.64 -23.75 -7.52
N PRO A 249 10.51 -25.09 -7.49
CA PRO A 249 9.35 -25.77 -6.92
C PRO A 249 9.02 -25.27 -5.51
N GLY A 250 7.74 -24.98 -5.27
CA GLY A 250 7.23 -24.45 -4.00
C GLY A 250 7.38 -22.93 -3.82
N LEU A 251 8.12 -22.25 -4.70
CA LEU A 251 8.29 -20.78 -4.65
C LEU A 251 7.64 -20.08 -5.85
N ALA A 252 7.44 -20.78 -6.98
CA ALA A 252 6.98 -20.18 -8.22
C ALA A 252 5.61 -19.48 -8.11
N TYR A 253 4.61 -20.10 -7.48
CA TYR A 253 3.26 -19.53 -7.38
C TYR A 253 3.25 -18.16 -6.73
N ALA A 254 3.80 -18.06 -5.51
CA ALA A 254 3.88 -16.83 -4.74
C ALA A 254 4.78 -15.75 -5.38
N ASN A 255 5.60 -16.14 -6.36
CA ASN A 255 6.43 -15.23 -7.14
C ASN A 255 5.75 -14.76 -8.43
N LEU A 256 4.70 -15.44 -8.90
CA LEU A 256 4.10 -15.22 -10.21
C LEU A 256 2.68 -14.66 -10.11
N VAL A 257 1.81 -15.39 -9.41
CA VAL A 257 0.37 -15.17 -9.49
C VAL A 257 0.02 -13.95 -8.66
N ASN A 258 -0.60 -12.95 -9.31
CA ASN A 258 -0.97 -11.67 -8.71
C ASN A 258 0.22 -10.85 -8.17
N VAL A 259 1.44 -11.10 -8.69
CA VAL A 259 2.64 -10.35 -8.31
C VAL A 259 3.00 -9.35 -9.39
N ALA A 260 3.19 -8.08 -9.03
CA ALA A 260 3.62 -7.04 -9.98
C ALA A 260 4.95 -7.39 -10.67
N SER A 261 5.04 -7.11 -11.97
CA SER A 261 6.27 -7.33 -12.74
C SER A 261 7.31 -6.27 -12.40
N ARG A 262 8.58 -6.66 -12.34
CA ARG A 262 9.68 -5.73 -11.97
C ARG A 262 10.07 -4.79 -13.10
N GLU A 263 10.00 -5.26 -14.35
CA GLU A 263 10.25 -4.44 -15.54
C GLU A 263 9.07 -3.49 -15.83
N ARG A 264 7.83 -3.94 -15.57
CA ARG A 264 6.61 -3.13 -15.68
C ARG A 264 5.67 -3.34 -14.49
N PRO A 265 5.78 -2.52 -13.41
CA PRO A 265 4.95 -2.67 -12.22
C PRO A 265 3.44 -2.57 -12.44
N ALA A 266 3.01 -1.94 -13.54
CA ALA A 266 1.61 -1.82 -13.92
C ALA A 266 0.98 -3.11 -14.50
N ILE A 267 1.77 -4.16 -14.74
CA ILE A 267 1.29 -5.45 -15.28
C ILE A 267 1.75 -6.58 -14.35
N LEU A 268 0.83 -7.47 -13.98
CA LEU A 268 1.16 -8.63 -13.15
C LEU A 268 1.96 -9.67 -13.94
N ARG A 269 2.83 -10.41 -13.23
CA ARG A 269 3.60 -11.52 -13.79
C ARG A 269 2.68 -12.59 -14.34
N VAL A 270 1.69 -13.00 -13.55
CA VAL A 270 0.56 -13.82 -14.01
C VAL A 270 -0.74 -13.18 -13.51
N VAL A 271 -1.65 -12.94 -14.45
CA VAL A 271 -3.06 -12.59 -14.25
C VAL A 271 -3.85 -13.90 -14.43
N PRO A 272 -4.36 -14.52 -13.35
CA PRO A 272 -5.26 -15.66 -13.45
C PRO A 272 -6.39 -15.40 -14.45
N GLY A 273 -6.67 -16.35 -15.34
CA GLY A 273 -7.73 -16.25 -16.33
C GLY A 273 -7.39 -15.46 -17.59
N SER A 274 -6.24 -14.78 -17.67
CA SER A 274 -5.82 -14.06 -18.88
C SER A 274 -4.31 -14.18 -19.14
N ALA A 275 -3.94 -15.14 -19.98
CA ALA A 275 -2.58 -15.25 -20.49
C ALA A 275 -2.18 -14.01 -21.31
N GLU A 276 -3.10 -13.38 -22.04
CA GLU A 276 -2.77 -12.23 -22.88
C GLU A 276 -2.38 -10.99 -22.07
N ASP A 277 -2.93 -10.84 -20.86
CA ASP A 277 -2.62 -9.78 -19.90
C ASP A 277 -1.50 -10.14 -18.91
N SER A 278 -1.03 -11.40 -18.94
CA SER A 278 0.04 -11.88 -18.09
C SER A 278 1.43 -11.54 -18.64
N TYR A 279 2.22 -10.78 -17.88
CA TYR A 279 3.57 -10.38 -18.31
C TYR A 279 4.48 -11.58 -18.60
N LEU A 280 4.39 -12.65 -17.81
CA LEU A 280 5.13 -13.90 -18.04
C LEU A 280 4.84 -14.45 -19.44
N PHE A 281 3.56 -14.55 -19.79
CA PHE A 281 3.15 -15.08 -21.09
C PHE A 281 3.60 -14.18 -22.23
N MET A 282 3.49 -12.85 -22.07
CA MET A 282 4.04 -11.90 -23.04
C MET A 282 5.55 -12.11 -23.28
N LYS A 283 6.32 -12.37 -22.21
CA LYS A 283 7.77 -12.57 -22.29
C LYS A 283 8.16 -13.88 -22.97
N ILE A 284 7.35 -14.95 -22.88
CA ILE A 284 7.69 -16.25 -23.49
C ILE A 284 7.08 -16.46 -24.88
N ALA A 285 5.95 -15.81 -25.19
CA ALA A 285 5.19 -16.07 -26.41
C ALA A 285 5.42 -15.05 -27.54
N ARG A 286 5.93 -13.84 -27.24
CA ARG A 286 6.11 -12.78 -28.23
C ARG A 286 7.57 -12.67 -28.65
N ASP A 287 7.85 -12.64 -29.95
CA ASP A 287 9.22 -12.42 -30.45
C ASP A 287 9.80 -11.06 -30.05
N LEU A 288 8.92 -10.05 -29.94
CA LEU A 288 9.25 -8.72 -29.44
C LEU A 288 8.29 -8.40 -28.28
N PRO A 289 8.64 -8.79 -27.04
CA PRO A 289 7.80 -8.48 -25.90
C PRO A 289 7.83 -6.97 -25.60
N PRO A 290 6.89 -6.48 -24.78
CA PRO A 290 6.73 -5.05 -24.55
C PRO A 290 7.97 -4.37 -23.92
N ASP A 291 8.74 -5.08 -23.08
CA ASP A 291 10.04 -4.62 -22.57
C ASP A 291 11.08 -5.73 -22.64
N GLY A 292 12.34 -5.33 -22.80
CA GLY A 292 13.48 -6.23 -22.85
C GLY A 292 13.37 -7.27 -23.97
N ASP A 293 14.12 -8.35 -23.82
CA ASP A 293 14.12 -9.46 -24.78
C ASP A 293 13.12 -10.56 -24.38
N ARG A 294 12.69 -11.34 -25.38
CA ARG A 294 11.90 -12.56 -25.18
C ARG A 294 12.68 -13.56 -24.32
N MET A 295 11.97 -14.19 -23.38
CA MET A 295 12.47 -15.31 -22.60
C MET A 295 12.23 -16.65 -23.31
N PRO A 296 13.17 -17.60 -23.25
CA PRO A 296 14.47 -17.51 -22.57
C PRO A 296 15.47 -16.65 -23.36
N GLN A 297 16.20 -15.78 -22.67
CA GLN A 297 17.14 -14.84 -23.29
C GLN A 297 18.28 -15.57 -24.02
N SER A 298 18.61 -15.08 -25.22
CA SER A 298 19.72 -15.60 -26.04
C SER A 298 19.64 -17.08 -26.39
N LEU A 299 18.49 -17.71 -26.16
CA LEU A 299 18.19 -19.10 -26.49
C LEU A 299 17.04 -19.17 -27.50
N PRO A 300 16.87 -20.32 -28.19
CA PRO A 300 15.67 -20.56 -28.98
C PRO A 300 14.40 -20.36 -28.14
N PRO A 301 13.28 -19.92 -28.76
CA PRO A 301 12.00 -19.86 -28.07
C PRO A 301 11.63 -21.23 -27.49
N LEU A 302 10.81 -21.21 -26.44
CA LEU A 302 10.19 -22.43 -25.96
C LEU A 302 9.37 -23.10 -27.10
N PRO A 303 9.30 -24.43 -27.14
CA PRO A 303 8.39 -25.12 -28.04
C PRO A 303 6.94 -24.65 -27.83
N ASP A 304 6.18 -24.50 -28.92
CA ASP A 304 4.79 -24.02 -28.88
C ASP A 304 3.91 -24.80 -27.89
N ARG A 305 4.12 -26.12 -27.76
CA ARG A 305 3.44 -26.95 -26.76
C ARG A 305 3.62 -26.43 -25.34
N LEU A 306 4.84 -26.03 -24.96
CA LEU A 306 5.13 -25.57 -23.61
C LEU A 306 4.60 -24.15 -23.37
N ILE A 307 4.60 -23.31 -24.40
CA ILE A 307 3.94 -21.99 -24.34
C ILE A 307 2.44 -22.19 -24.13
N GLU A 308 1.83 -23.12 -24.87
CA GLU A 308 0.41 -23.45 -24.73
C GLU A 308 0.09 -24.08 -23.38
N LEU A 309 1.01 -24.86 -22.80
CA LEU A 309 0.86 -25.39 -21.44
C LEU A 309 0.76 -24.26 -20.41
N VAL A 310 1.64 -23.25 -20.50
CA VAL A 310 1.59 -22.07 -19.63
C VAL A 310 0.32 -21.27 -19.88
N ARG A 311 -0.06 -21.05 -21.15
CA ARG A 311 -1.32 -20.37 -21.52
C ARG A 311 -2.51 -21.05 -20.86
N ALA A 312 -2.66 -22.35 -21.09
CA ALA A 312 -3.81 -23.11 -20.62
C ALA A 312 -3.91 -23.15 -19.09
N TRP A 313 -2.78 -23.24 -18.38
CA TRP A 313 -2.77 -23.12 -16.91
C TRP A 313 -3.21 -21.72 -16.47
N ILE A 314 -2.68 -20.65 -17.09
CA ILE A 314 -3.06 -19.28 -16.75
C ILE A 314 -4.55 -19.05 -17.03
N ASP A 315 -5.01 -19.39 -18.23
CA ASP A 315 -6.40 -19.20 -18.69
C ASP A 315 -7.39 -20.05 -17.86
N ALA A 316 -6.95 -21.17 -17.29
CA ALA A 316 -7.72 -21.97 -16.34
C ALA A 316 -7.76 -21.38 -14.91
N GLY A 317 -7.27 -20.15 -14.71
CA GLY A 317 -7.27 -19.47 -13.42
C GLY A 317 -5.97 -19.62 -12.62
N ALA A 318 -4.90 -20.13 -13.24
CA ALA A 318 -3.57 -20.24 -12.67
C ALA A 318 -3.54 -20.87 -11.27
N ALA A 319 -4.35 -21.91 -11.01
CA ALA A 319 -4.52 -22.48 -9.67
C ALA A 319 -3.21 -23.03 -9.07
N ASN A 320 -3.10 -22.97 -7.74
CA ASN A 320 -2.05 -23.62 -6.95
C ASN A 320 -2.52 -25.02 -6.54
N ASP A 321 -1.97 -26.07 -7.15
CA ASP A 321 -2.30 -27.48 -6.85
C ASP A 321 -1.44 -28.10 -5.74
#